data_AF-M2BIY0-F1
#
_entry.id   AF-M2BIY0-F1
#
_cell.length_a   1.000
_cell.length_b   1.000
_cell.length_c   1.000
_cell.angle_alpha   90.00
_cell.angle_beta   90.00
_cell.angle_gamma   90.00
#
_symmetry.space_group_name_H-M   'P 1'
#
loop_
_entity.id
_entity.type
_entity.pdbx_description
1 polymer ?
#
loop_
_entity_poly.entity_id
_entity_poly.type
_entity_poly.pdbx_seq_one_letter_code
_entity_poly.pdbx_strand_id
1 'polypeptide(L)'
;MFKVNGTVLENVKFNGVDLDKVLVNGVIVFEKVKFNNTVTMRTLQDSITINVQTKDLSLCEVWNAGNKIGVLNNDQDTSIFIPNKNEDVIIKGKDITYLYCPRNQLTSLNVQGLNNLQSL
;
A
#
# COMPACT_ATOMS: atom_id res chain seq x y z
N MET A 1 -0.08 8.79 -10.59
CA MET A 1 0.38 7.61 -11.35
C MET A 1 1.42 8.09 -12.35
N PHE A 2 2.65 7.57 -12.30
CA PHE A 2 3.73 8.03 -13.18
C PHE A 2 3.45 7.56 -14.61
N LYS A 3 3.45 8.50 -15.57
CA LYS A 3 3.20 8.23 -16.99
C LYS A 3 4.38 8.70 -17.83
N VAL A 4 4.83 7.88 -18.77
CA VAL A 4 5.80 8.26 -19.80
C VAL A 4 5.09 8.19 -21.15
N ASN A 5 5.05 9.31 -21.87
CA ASN A 5 4.32 9.43 -23.15
C ASN A 5 2.85 8.98 -23.07
N GLY A 6 2.17 9.31 -21.98
CA GLY A 6 0.76 8.95 -21.75
C GLY A 6 0.53 7.52 -21.24
N THR A 7 1.55 6.65 -21.28
CA THR A 7 1.47 5.27 -20.80
C THR A 7 1.81 5.19 -19.32
N VAL A 8 0.97 4.49 -18.56
CA VAL A 8 1.26 4.14 -17.16
C VAL A 8 2.40 3.13 -17.12
N LEU A 9 3.44 3.42 -16.37
CA LEU A 9 4.58 2.51 -16.19
C LEU A 9 4.25 1.48 -15.11
N GLU A 10 3.85 0.29 -15.53
CA GLU A 10 3.56 -0.85 -14.63
C GLU A 10 4.75 -1.82 -14.50
N ASN A 11 5.55 -1.94 -15.57
CA ASN A 11 6.76 -2.74 -15.62
C ASN A 11 7.83 -2.05 -16.48
N VAL A 12 9.09 -2.36 -16.20
CA VAL A 12 10.23 -2.01 -17.04
C VAL A 12 10.85 -3.33 -17.46
N LYS A 13 11.01 -3.55 -18.77
CA LYS A 13 11.57 -4.79 -19.31
C LYS A 13 12.87 -4.52 -20.05
N PHE A 14 13.84 -5.44 -19.92
CA PHE A 14 15.03 -5.49 -20.77
C PHE A 14 15.15 -6.89 -21.37
N ASN A 15 15.19 -6.97 -22.70
CA ASN A 15 15.16 -8.24 -23.45
C ASN A 15 14.01 -9.18 -23.02
N GLY A 16 12.83 -8.62 -22.76
CA GLY A 16 11.64 -9.37 -22.34
C GLY A 16 11.59 -9.75 -20.86
N VAL A 17 12.65 -9.48 -20.09
CA VAL A 17 12.72 -9.77 -18.66
C VAL A 17 12.24 -8.57 -17.85
N ASP A 18 11.28 -8.78 -16.94
CA ASP A 18 10.86 -7.76 -15.98
C ASP A 18 12.01 -7.40 -15.04
N LEU A 19 12.29 -6.10 -14.92
CA LEU A 19 13.29 -5.58 -14.02
C LEU A 19 12.64 -5.12 -12.72
N ASP A 20 13.23 -5.52 -11.60
CA ASP A 20 12.83 -5.04 -10.28
C ASP A 20 13.63 -3.82 -9.84
N LYS A 21 14.86 -3.68 -10.34
CA LYS A 21 15.75 -2.58 -9.99
C LYS A 21 16.73 -2.33 -11.13
N VAL A 22 16.99 -1.06 -11.43
CA VAL A 22 17.96 -0.63 -12.44
C VAL A 22 18.93 0.36 -11.80
N LEU A 23 20.22 0.08 -11.97
CA LEU A 23 21.30 0.97 -11.55
C LEU A 23 22.08 1.46 -12.78
N VAL A 24 22.42 2.75 -12.80
CA VAL A 24 23.31 3.36 -13.80
C VAL A 24 24.45 4.03 -13.05
N ASN A 25 25.69 3.56 -13.24
CA ASN A 25 26.87 4.03 -12.51
C ASN A 25 26.68 4.03 -10.98
N GLY A 26 26.01 3.02 -10.44
CA GLY A 26 25.71 2.89 -9.00
C GLY A 26 24.50 3.69 -8.51
N VAL A 27 23.87 4.50 -9.36
CA VAL A 27 22.66 5.27 -9.02
C VAL A 27 21.41 4.47 -9.36
N ILE A 28 20.49 4.32 -8.41
CA ILE A 28 19.18 3.69 -8.66
C ILE A 28 18.34 4.64 -9.51
N VAL A 29 18.05 4.25 -10.75
CA VAL A 29 17.19 5.02 -11.67
C VAL A 29 15.78 4.45 -11.79
N PHE A 30 15.59 3.21 -11.33
CA PHE A 30 14.29 2.57 -11.22
C PHE A 30 14.34 1.49 -10.13
N GLU A 31 13.29 1.43 -9.31
CA GLU A 31 13.04 0.33 -8.38
C GLU A 31 11.54 0.07 -8.32
N LYS A 32 11.15 -1.15 -8.69
CA LYS A 32 9.77 -1.61 -8.64
C LYS A 32 9.38 -1.76 -7.18
N VAL A 33 8.32 -1.06 -6.78
CA VAL A 33 7.76 -1.22 -5.45
C VAL A 33 7.14 -2.62 -5.35
N LYS A 34 7.63 -3.44 -4.42
CA LYS A 34 7.10 -4.76 -4.12
C LYS A 34 6.45 -4.77 -2.76
N PHE A 35 5.13 -4.87 -2.75
CA PHE A 35 4.37 -5.11 -1.53
C PHE A 35 4.26 -6.62 -1.31
N ASN A 36 4.70 -7.10 -0.14
CA ASN A 36 4.57 -8.50 0.28
C ASN A 36 3.48 -8.68 1.34
N ASN A 37 2.84 -7.59 1.76
CA ASN A 37 1.79 -7.57 2.75
C ASN A 37 0.54 -6.92 2.16
N THR A 38 -0.62 -7.54 2.43
CA THR A 38 -1.93 -7.03 2.04
C THR A 38 -2.83 -7.06 3.27
N VAL A 39 -3.44 -5.92 3.60
CA VAL A 39 -4.52 -5.82 4.59
C VAL A 39 -5.80 -5.54 3.84
N THR A 40 -6.86 -6.28 4.15
CA THR A 40 -8.18 -6.05 3.55
C THR A 40 -9.17 -5.76 4.67
N MET A 41 -9.97 -4.71 4.54
CA MET A 41 -10.96 -4.34 5.54
C MET A 41 -12.23 -3.77 4.92
N ARG A 42 -13.34 -3.87 5.66
CA ARG A 42 -14.61 -3.22 5.33
C ARG A 42 -15.02 -2.30 6.45
N THR A 43 -15.59 -1.16 6.10
CA THR A 43 -16.13 -0.17 7.04
C THR A 43 -17.44 0.40 6.51
N LEU A 44 -18.27 0.90 7.42
CA LEU A 44 -19.48 1.66 7.09
C LEU A 44 -19.22 3.17 7.06
N GLN A 45 -18.05 3.62 7.47
CA GLN A 45 -17.67 5.03 7.52
C GLN A 45 -17.27 5.56 6.13
N ASP A 46 -17.38 6.87 5.96
CA ASP A 46 -16.94 7.58 4.75
C ASP A 46 -15.42 7.76 4.70
N SER A 47 -14.73 7.53 5.80
CA SER A 47 -13.29 7.63 5.92
C SER A 47 -12.76 6.63 6.93
N ILE A 48 -11.47 6.31 6.84
CA ILE A 48 -10.72 5.58 7.88
C ILE A 48 -9.55 6.41 8.36
N THR A 49 -9.27 6.35 9.65
CA THR A 49 -8.03 6.86 10.27
C THR A 49 -7.16 5.68 10.65
N ILE A 50 -5.91 5.68 10.19
CA ILE A 50 -5.02 4.53 10.32
C ILE A 50 -3.57 4.96 10.49
N ASN A 51 -2.85 4.26 11.36
CA ASN A 51 -1.39 4.29 11.45
C ASN A 51 -0.85 2.91 11.08
N VAL A 52 0.24 2.90 10.32
CA VAL A 52 0.97 1.70 9.93
C VAL A 52 2.46 1.94 10.13
N GLN A 53 3.19 0.91 10.55
CA GLN A 53 4.64 0.90 10.50
C GLN A 53 5.12 -0.26 9.64
N THR A 54 6.13 0.01 8.82
CA THR A 54 6.85 -0.96 8.01
C THR A 54 8.28 -1.07 8.53
N LYS A 55 8.87 -2.26 8.41
CA LYS A 55 10.21 -2.53 8.92
C LYS A 55 11.29 -1.60 8.33
N ASP A 56 11.14 -1.21 7.07
CA ASP A 56 12.09 -0.37 6.33
C ASP A 56 11.66 1.09 6.21
N LEU A 57 10.63 1.50 6.97
CA LEU A 57 10.06 2.84 6.95
C LEU A 57 9.44 3.23 5.60
N SER A 58 9.24 2.28 4.69
CA SER A 58 8.55 2.50 3.43
C SER A 58 7.07 2.85 3.63
N LEU A 59 6.54 3.64 2.70
CA LEU A 59 5.12 3.96 2.68
C LEU A 59 4.27 2.73 2.31
N CYS A 60 3.00 2.76 2.70
CA CYS A 60 1.98 1.84 2.22
C CYS A 60 1.01 2.56 1.27
N GLU A 61 0.42 1.82 0.34
CA GLU A 61 -0.64 2.34 -0.52
C GLU A 61 -2.01 1.88 -0.05
N VAL A 62 -3.02 2.74 -0.19
CA VAL A 62 -4.41 2.42 0.12
C VAL A 62 -5.24 2.46 -1.14
N TRP A 63 -6.03 1.42 -1.35
CA TRP A 63 -6.83 1.19 -2.54
C TRP A 63 -8.29 0.90 -2.16
N ASN A 64 -9.22 1.34 -3.00
CA ASN A 64 -10.64 1.00 -2.90
C ASN A 64 -11.24 1.00 -4.31
N ALA A 65 -12.10 0.01 -4.61
CA ALA A 65 -12.73 -0.15 -5.93
C ALA A 65 -11.73 -0.09 -7.11
N GLY A 66 -10.57 -0.75 -6.95
CA GLY A 66 -9.52 -0.80 -7.98
C GLY A 66 -8.69 0.48 -8.15
N ASN A 67 -8.96 1.54 -7.38
CA ASN A 67 -8.26 2.82 -7.49
C ASN A 67 -7.38 3.08 -6.25
N LYS A 68 -6.20 3.67 -6.45
CA LYS A 68 -5.37 4.18 -5.35
C LYS A 68 -6.03 5.44 -4.78
N ILE A 69 -6.41 5.38 -3.51
CA ILE A 69 -7.14 6.46 -2.80
C ILE A 69 -6.27 7.18 -1.78
N GLY A 70 -5.11 6.62 -1.42
CA GLY A 70 -4.21 7.27 -0.49
C GLY A 70 -2.86 6.58 -0.31
N VAL A 71 -2.06 7.18 0.56
CA VAL A 71 -0.74 6.72 0.96
C VAL A 71 -0.66 6.87 2.47
N LEU A 72 -0.07 5.87 3.14
CA LEU A 72 0.22 5.90 4.57
C LEU A 72 1.72 6.04 4.74
N ASN A 73 2.16 7.12 5.39
CA ASN A 73 3.54 7.26 5.81
C ASN A 73 3.78 6.40 7.06
N ASN A 74 5.01 5.94 7.22
CA ASN A 74 5.40 5.15 8.38
C ASN A 74 5.19 5.95 9.68
N ASP A 75 4.50 5.34 10.63
CA ASP A 75 4.24 5.88 11.97
C ASP A 75 3.51 7.23 11.99
N GLN A 76 2.50 7.38 11.11
CA GLN A 76 1.67 8.57 11.05
C GLN A 76 0.18 8.23 10.92
N ASP A 77 -0.63 8.75 11.84
CA ASP A 77 -2.09 8.69 11.72
C ASP A 77 -2.54 9.45 10.46
N THR A 78 -3.15 8.74 9.53
CA THR A 78 -3.61 9.28 8.26
C THR A 78 -5.09 9.00 8.09
N SER A 79 -5.88 10.02 7.73
CA SER A 79 -7.30 9.85 7.39
C SER A 79 -7.51 9.84 5.89
N ILE A 80 -8.20 8.81 5.38
CA ILE A 80 -8.43 8.59 3.95
C ILE A 80 -9.92 8.44 3.69
N PHE A 81 -10.44 9.20 2.72
CA PHE A 81 -11.82 9.09 2.24
C PHE A 81 -12.03 7.81 1.42
N ILE A 82 -13.16 7.14 1.62
CA ILE A 82 -13.53 5.89 0.97
C ILE A 82 -14.64 6.17 -0.06
N PRO A 83 -14.32 6.15 -1.36
CA PRO A 83 -15.30 6.50 -2.40
C PRO A 83 -16.38 5.45 -2.60
N ASN A 84 -16.11 4.16 -2.31
CA ASN A 84 -17.08 3.08 -2.46
C ASN A 84 -17.08 2.15 -1.24
N LYS A 85 -18.08 2.34 -0.37
CA LYS A 85 -18.27 1.58 0.87
C LYS A 85 -18.71 0.12 0.67
N ASN A 86 -19.14 -0.23 -0.54
CA ASN A 86 -19.50 -1.61 -0.88
C ASN A 86 -18.29 -2.46 -1.27
N GLU A 87 -17.14 -1.82 -1.53
CA GLU A 87 -15.89 -2.45 -1.91
C GLU A 87 -14.93 -2.50 -0.73
N ASP A 88 -13.97 -3.42 -0.78
CA ASP A 88 -12.95 -3.53 0.24
C ASP A 88 -12.00 -2.32 0.19
N VAL A 89 -11.49 -1.95 1.36
CA VAL A 89 -10.29 -1.12 1.48
C VAL A 89 -9.09 -2.06 1.57
N ILE A 90 -8.12 -1.86 0.67
CA ILE A 90 -6.94 -2.71 0.53
C ILE A 90 -5.71 -1.86 0.82
N ILE A 91 -4.92 -2.25 1.81
CA ILE A 91 -3.62 -1.66 2.09
C ILE A 91 -2.55 -2.59 1.56
N LYS A 92 -1.65 -2.06 0.73
CA LYS A 92 -0.49 -2.78 0.22
C LYS A 92 0.77 -2.16 0.83
N GLY A 93 1.55 -2.99 1.52
CA GLY A 93 2.74 -2.57 2.24
C GLY A 93 3.85 -3.60 2.14
N LYS A 94 5.05 -3.22 2.60
CA LYS A 94 6.19 -4.12 2.71
C LYS A 94 6.53 -4.32 4.18
N ASP A 95 6.60 -5.58 4.62
CA ASP A 95 7.01 -5.96 5.98
C ASP A 95 6.36 -5.11 7.08
N ILE A 96 5.03 -5.03 7.10
CA ILE A 96 4.25 -4.32 8.12
C ILE A 96 4.48 -4.96 9.49
N THR A 97 4.87 -4.14 10.45
CA THR A 97 5.14 -4.53 11.85
C THR A 97 4.10 -4.00 12.82
N TYR A 98 3.40 -2.93 12.47
CA TYR A 98 2.36 -2.31 13.29
C TYR A 98 1.20 -1.90 12.41
N LEU A 99 -0.02 -2.18 12.85
CA LEU A 99 -1.24 -1.73 12.21
C LEU A 99 -2.17 -1.20 13.29
N TYR A 100 -2.63 0.04 13.21
CA TYR A 100 -3.55 0.60 14.19
C TYR A 100 -4.70 1.29 13.47
N CYS A 101 -5.90 0.74 13.67
CA CYS A 101 -7.13 1.13 12.97
C CYS A 101 -8.24 1.54 13.95
N PRO A 102 -8.00 2.50 14.87
CA PRO A 102 -8.94 2.78 15.94
C PRO A 102 -10.22 3.42 15.40
N ARG A 103 -11.36 3.07 16.01
CA ARG A 103 -12.65 3.77 15.83
C ARG A 103 -13.17 3.85 14.38
N ASN A 104 -12.69 2.98 13.50
CA ASN A 104 -13.09 2.93 12.08
C ASN A 104 -14.39 2.15 11.81
N GLN A 105 -15.09 1.65 12.84
CA GLN A 105 -16.31 0.83 12.72
C GLN A 105 -16.17 -0.28 11.65
N LEU A 106 -15.05 -1.01 11.71
CA LEU A 106 -14.78 -2.07 10.74
C LEU A 106 -15.80 -3.20 10.91
N THR A 107 -16.38 -3.64 9.79
CA THR A 107 -17.23 -4.84 9.74
C THR A 107 -16.42 -6.09 9.44
N SER A 108 -15.22 -5.93 8.87
CA SER A 108 -14.23 -6.99 8.72
C SER A 108 -12.82 -6.43 8.70
N LEU A 109 -11.86 -7.23 9.17
CA LEU A 109 -10.43 -6.97 9.07
C LEU A 109 -9.72 -8.30 8.80
N ASN A 110 -9.00 -8.36 7.68
CA ASN A 110 -8.16 -9.47 7.29
C ASN A 110 -6.69 -9.01 7.23
N VAL A 111 -5.88 -9.61 8.11
CA VAL A 111 -4.44 -9.39 8.25
C VAL A 111 -3.63 -10.67 7.97
N GLN A 112 -4.23 -11.65 7.29
CA GLN A 112 -3.54 -12.89 6.91
C GLN A 112 -2.33 -12.57 6.00
N GLY A 113 -1.19 -13.17 6.32
CA GLY A 113 0.06 -12.95 5.58
C GLY A 113 0.93 -11.80 6.10
N LEU A 114 0.49 -11.04 7.11
CA LEU A 114 1.34 -10.09 7.84
C LEU A 114 2.30 -10.82 8.80
N ASN A 115 3.24 -11.62 8.25
CA ASN A 115 4.13 -12.49 9.04
C ASN A 115 5.06 -11.74 10.01
N ASN A 116 5.25 -10.44 9.82
CA ASN A 116 6.09 -9.58 10.65
C ASN A 116 5.30 -8.70 11.62
N LEU A 117 3.96 -8.84 11.69
CA LEU A 117 3.12 -8.01 12.56
C LEU A 117 3.42 -8.29 14.02
N GLN A 118 3.73 -7.23 14.77
CA GLN A 118 4.04 -7.27 16.20
C GLN A 118 2.91 -6.69 17.05
N SER A 119 2.12 -5.78 16.49
CA SER A 119 1.01 -5.13 17.20
C SER A 119 -0.13 -4.75 16.25
N LEU A 120 -1.35 -4.84 16.77
CA LEU A 120 -2.62 -4.59 16.08
C LEU A 120 -3.59 -3.78 16.95
#